data_AF-A0A1I8BF96-F1
#
_entry.id   AF-A0A1I8BF96-F1
#
_cell.length_a   1.000
_cell.length_b   1.000
_cell.length_c   1.000
_cell.angle_alpha   90.00
_cell.angle_beta   90.00
_cell.angle_gamma   90.00
#
_symmetry.space_group_name_H-M   'P 1'
#
loop_
_entity.id
_entity.type
_entity.pdbx_description
1 polymer ?
#
loop_
_entity_poly.entity_id
_entity_poly.type
_entity_poly.pdbx_seq_one_letter_code
_entity_poly.pdbx_strand_id
1 'polypeptide(L)'
;MRMALLDEVTRLGIPIEGDRFRKLYAFYFPTKTLDSGPETIRRNKRVVVRAVIDSSNTLRNSERAKQVFAHLRQLLEGRVSAVISVEEWRNQFENVERVYGYPFVQNATWQHCAGSSTEFRGYTCGLWTTFHALTANVIITHSKNSGTAPNPLGPLRAIQGWVQSFFGCEHCRQHFMKMTTQTFPMSEQRVFRLNDMLMYLWRAHNIVNARLHGTNTEA
;
A
#
# COMPACT_ATOMS: atom_id res chain seq x y z
N MET A 1 -0.70 6.69 -2.44
CA MET A 1 -0.64 5.55 -3.39
C MET A 1 -0.14 5.93 -4.77
N ARG A 2 -0.61 7.01 -5.41
CA ARG A 2 -0.07 7.46 -6.71
C ARG A 2 1.47 7.47 -6.78
N MET A 3 2.14 8.12 -5.82
CA MET A 3 3.60 8.14 -5.75
C MET A 3 4.24 6.74 -5.69
N ALA A 4 3.65 5.80 -4.94
CA ALA A 4 4.17 4.45 -4.82
C ALA A 4 3.91 3.61 -6.09
N LEU A 5 2.76 3.79 -6.75
CA LEU A 5 2.36 2.94 -7.88
C LEU A 5 2.81 3.48 -9.24
N LEU A 6 3.07 4.78 -9.34
CA LEU A 6 3.52 5.44 -10.56
C LEU A 6 4.97 5.90 -10.41
N ASP A 7 5.22 6.85 -9.51
CA ASP A 7 6.50 7.56 -9.45
C ASP A 7 7.64 6.59 -9.09
N GLU A 8 7.50 5.79 -8.02
CA GLU A 8 8.51 4.81 -7.60
C GLU A 8 8.67 3.64 -8.59
N VAL A 9 7.57 3.19 -9.19
CA VAL A 9 7.60 2.09 -10.16
C VAL A 9 8.38 2.49 -11.41
N THR A 10 8.20 3.74 -11.86
CA THR A 10 8.82 4.28 -13.06
C THR A 10 10.15 4.98 -12.82
N ARG A 11 10.53 5.24 -11.57
CA ARG A 11 11.70 6.05 -11.15
C ARG A 11 13.01 5.67 -11.84
N LEU A 12 13.27 4.38 -12.03
CA LEU A 12 14.54 3.90 -12.57
C LEU A 12 14.63 3.97 -14.10
N GLY A 13 13.55 4.27 -14.81
CA GLY A 13 13.54 4.32 -16.28
C GLY A 13 13.74 2.98 -16.99
N ILE A 14 13.86 1.87 -16.26
CA ILE A 14 14.04 0.53 -16.82
C ILE A 14 12.72 -0.27 -16.81
N PRO A 15 12.54 -1.21 -17.76
CA PRO A 15 11.33 -2.05 -17.84
C PRO A 15 10.99 -2.77 -16.54
N ILE A 16 9.71 -3.02 -16.34
CA ILE A 16 9.17 -3.83 -15.25
C ILE A 16 9.11 -5.28 -15.73
N GLU A 17 10.12 -6.06 -15.36
CA GLU A 17 10.26 -7.45 -15.80
C GLU A 17 10.82 -8.35 -14.69
N GLY A 18 10.78 -9.67 -14.92
CA GLY A 18 11.33 -10.68 -14.01
C GLY A 18 10.82 -10.54 -12.57
N ASP A 19 11.74 -10.42 -11.62
CA ASP A 19 11.40 -10.24 -10.21
C ASP A 19 10.62 -8.96 -9.91
N ARG A 20 10.90 -7.86 -10.63
CA ARG A 20 10.20 -6.59 -10.42
C ARG A 20 8.73 -6.73 -10.80
N PHE A 21 8.44 -7.39 -11.93
CA PHE A 21 7.08 -7.71 -12.33
C PHE A 21 6.37 -8.56 -11.27
N ARG A 22 6.99 -9.66 -10.83
CA ARG A 22 6.40 -10.54 -9.80
C ARG A 22 6.09 -9.81 -8.50
N LYS A 23 6.99 -8.96 -8.04
CA LYS A 23 6.83 -8.18 -6.80
C LYS A 23 5.80 -7.07 -6.92
N LEU A 24 5.71 -6.42 -8.09
CA LEU A 24 4.65 -5.46 -8.37
C LEU A 24 3.29 -6.16 -8.39
N TYR A 25 3.18 -7.28 -9.12
CA TYR A 25 1.98 -8.09 -9.16
C TYR A 25 1.53 -8.56 -7.77
N ALA A 26 2.46 -9.10 -6.98
CA ALA A 26 2.19 -9.51 -5.60
C ALA A 26 1.70 -8.35 -4.74
N PHE A 27 2.17 -7.11 -4.96
CA PHE A 27 1.72 -5.93 -4.23
C PHE A 27 0.26 -5.54 -4.51
N TYR A 28 -0.24 -5.81 -5.73
CA TYR A 28 -1.66 -5.68 -6.07
C TYR A 28 -2.51 -6.89 -5.62
N PHE A 29 -1.91 -7.99 -5.17
CA PHE A 29 -2.71 -9.15 -4.75
C PHE A 29 -3.50 -8.91 -3.44
N PRO A 30 -2.92 -8.31 -2.38
CA PRO A 30 -3.69 -7.88 -1.21
C PRO A 30 -4.85 -6.95 -1.54
N THR A 31 -4.79 -6.20 -2.65
CA THR A 31 -5.88 -5.32 -3.07
C THR A 31 -7.07 -6.07 -3.67
N LYS A 32 -6.93 -7.36 -4.03
CA LYS A 32 -8.08 -8.22 -4.37
C LYS A 32 -9.12 -8.28 -3.24
N THR A 33 -8.67 -8.11 -2.00
CA THR A 33 -9.59 -8.02 -0.85
C THR A 33 -10.32 -6.69 -0.74
N LEU A 34 -9.81 -5.62 -1.36
CA LEU A 34 -10.50 -4.32 -1.44
C LEU A 34 -11.74 -4.37 -2.37
N ASP A 35 -11.85 -5.39 -3.22
CA ASP A 35 -12.95 -5.59 -4.17
C ASP A 35 -14.26 -6.06 -3.47
N SER A 36 -14.15 -6.63 -2.27
CA SER A 36 -15.32 -6.93 -1.43
C SER A 36 -15.72 -5.70 -0.61
N GLY A 37 -16.60 -4.87 -1.16
CA GLY A 37 -17.17 -3.70 -0.50
C GLY A 37 -17.89 -4.06 0.82
N PRO A 38 -18.09 -3.09 1.73
CA PRO A 38 -18.96 -3.29 2.88
C PRO A 38 -20.41 -3.37 2.39
N GLU A 39 -21.04 -4.55 2.48
CA GLU A 39 -22.50 -4.59 2.52
C GLU A 39 -22.98 -3.75 3.72
N THR A 40 -24.01 -2.97 3.44
CA THR A 40 -24.55 -1.84 4.20
C THR A 40 -24.55 -2.00 5.73
N ILE A 41 -23.81 -1.13 6.42
CA ILE A 41 -24.05 -0.85 7.85
C ILE A 41 -25.28 0.08 7.93
N ARG A 42 -26.44 -0.46 8.33
CA ARG A 42 -27.58 0.35 8.78
C ARG A 42 -27.15 1.20 9.99
N ARG A 43 -26.95 2.51 9.81
CA ARG A 43 -26.70 3.46 10.92
C ARG A 43 -27.79 4.55 10.96
N ASN A 44 -28.32 4.77 12.17
CA ASN A 44 -29.42 5.68 12.49
C ASN A 44 -29.09 7.15 12.14
N LYS A 45 -30.07 7.82 11.53
CA LYS A 45 -29.94 9.06 10.73
C LYS A 45 -29.85 10.41 11.48
N ARG A 46 -29.74 10.48 12.81
CA ARG A 46 -30.02 11.76 13.51
C ARG A 46 -28.83 12.64 13.93
N VAL A 47 -27.58 12.20 13.80
CA VAL A 47 -26.41 13.00 14.31
C VAL A 47 -25.49 13.51 13.20
N VAL A 48 -25.74 13.15 11.93
CA VAL A 48 -24.71 13.14 10.88
C VAL A 48 -25.05 14.12 9.75
N VAL A 49 -25.13 15.43 10.00
CA VAL A 49 -25.45 16.39 8.91
C VAL A 49 -24.32 17.39 8.62
N ARG A 50 -23.42 17.69 9.56
CA ARG A 50 -22.31 18.63 9.31
C ARG A 50 -20.97 17.99 8.91
N ALA A 51 -20.69 16.74 9.29
CA ALA A 51 -19.46 16.02 8.90
C ALA A 51 -19.56 15.26 7.56
N VAL A 52 -20.72 15.30 6.89
CA VAL A 52 -21.02 14.43 5.73
C VAL A 52 -20.52 14.98 4.40
N ILE A 53 -20.39 16.30 4.25
CA ILE A 53 -20.15 16.89 2.93
C ILE A 53 -18.70 16.63 2.46
N ASP A 54 -17.72 16.70 3.37
CA ASP A 54 -16.31 16.41 3.05
C ASP A 54 -16.03 14.89 3.04
N SER A 55 -16.56 14.17 4.03
CA SER A 55 -16.42 12.71 4.12
C SER A 55 -17.09 11.98 2.94
N SER A 56 -18.18 12.50 2.38
CA SER A 56 -18.82 11.93 1.18
C SER A 56 -17.87 11.91 -0.02
N ASN A 57 -17.11 12.99 -0.23
CA ASN A 57 -16.15 13.06 -1.32
C ASN A 57 -14.91 12.18 -1.06
N THR A 58 -14.39 12.16 0.18
CA THR A 58 -13.29 11.27 0.57
C THR A 58 -13.67 9.79 0.42
N LEU A 59 -14.88 9.41 0.83
CA LEU A 59 -15.40 8.05 0.65
C LEU A 59 -15.56 7.71 -0.83
N ARG A 60 -16.05 8.65 -1.66
CA ARG A 60 -16.16 8.45 -3.11
C ARG A 60 -14.82 8.28 -3.80
N ASN A 61 -13.81 9.05 -3.42
CA ASN A 61 -12.44 8.88 -3.95
C ASN A 61 -11.84 7.54 -3.51
N SER A 62 -12.14 7.08 -2.30
CA SER A 62 -11.72 5.76 -1.83
C SER A 62 -12.32 4.65 -2.70
N GLU A 63 -13.61 4.72 -3.03
CA GLU A 63 -14.24 3.74 -3.93
C GLU A 63 -13.68 3.78 -5.35
N ARG A 64 -13.46 4.98 -5.90
CA ARG A 64 -12.80 5.15 -7.21
C ARG A 64 -11.36 4.62 -7.22
N ALA A 65 -10.61 4.84 -6.15
CA ALA A 65 -9.26 4.31 -6.00
C ALA A 65 -9.27 2.77 -6.05
N LYS A 66 -10.22 2.11 -5.38
CA LYS A 66 -10.38 0.65 -5.48
C LYS A 66 -10.58 0.19 -6.92
N GLN A 67 -11.36 0.92 -7.72
CA GLN A 67 -11.53 0.61 -9.14
C GLN A 67 -10.23 0.76 -9.94
N VAL A 68 -9.41 1.75 -9.63
CA VAL A 68 -8.05 1.88 -10.22
C VAL A 68 -7.19 0.65 -9.86
N PHE A 69 -7.19 0.24 -8.58
CA PHE A 69 -6.46 -0.95 -8.14
C PHE A 69 -6.93 -2.22 -8.85
N ALA A 70 -8.24 -2.41 -8.95
CA ALA A 70 -8.83 -3.57 -9.61
C ALA A 70 -8.45 -3.64 -11.09
N HIS A 71 -8.54 -2.52 -11.81
CA HIS A 71 -8.19 -2.45 -13.23
C HIS A 71 -6.69 -2.70 -13.45
N LEU A 72 -5.82 -2.05 -12.66
CA LEU A 72 -4.36 -2.28 -12.75
C LEU A 72 -3.98 -3.72 -12.39
N ARG A 73 -4.66 -4.34 -11.43
CA ARG A 73 -4.51 -5.77 -11.12
C ARG A 73 -4.85 -6.63 -12.33
N GLN A 74 -6.02 -6.42 -12.94
CA GLN A 74 -6.44 -7.16 -14.15
C GLN A 74 -5.45 -6.99 -15.31
N LEU A 75 -4.91 -5.78 -15.49
CA LEU A 75 -3.86 -5.52 -16.48
C LEU A 75 -2.59 -6.32 -16.22
N LEU A 76 -2.25 -6.62 -14.96
CA LEU A 76 -1.11 -7.48 -14.64
C LEU A 76 -1.47 -8.98 -14.78
N GLU A 77 -2.69 -9.38 -14.40
CA GLU A 77 -3.19 -10.77 -14.48
C GLU A 77 -3.35 -11.26 -15.93
N GLY A 78 -3.84 -10.38 -16.83
CA GLY A 78 -4.17 -10.74 -18.21
C GLY A 78 -2.99 -10.76 -19.18
N ARG A 79 -1.76 -10.51 -18.72
CA ARG A 79 -0.60 -10.42 -19.62
C ARG A 79 -0.01 -11.76 -19.95
N VAL A 80 0.25 -11.95 -21.25
CA VAL A 80 1.02 -13.08 -21.78
C VAL A 80 2.53 -12.89 -21.52
N SER A 81 3.02 -11.65 -21.66
CA SER A 81 4.42 -11.29 -21.38
C SER A 81 4.55 -10.55 -20.05
N ALA A 82 5.44 -11.04 -19.18
CA ALA A 82 5.78 -10.43 -17.90
C ALA A 82 6.79 -9.26 -18.02
N VAL A 83 6.76 -8.55 -19.14
CA VAL A 83 7.57 -7.36 -19.43
C VAL A 83 6.64 -6.19 -19.73
N ILE A 84 6.86 -5.07 -19.04
CA ILE A 84 6.14 -3.81 -19.26
C ILE A 84 7.16 -2.69 -19.39
N SER A 85 7.10 -1.91 -20.47
CA SER A 85 7.95 -0.72 -20.58
C SER A 85 7.49 0.36 -19.59
N VAL A 86 8.39 1.26 -19.22
CA VAL A 86 8.05 2.38 -18.31
C VAL A 86 6.95 3.26 -18.90
N GLU A 87 7.04 3.53 -20.20
CA GLU A 87 6.05 4.33 -20.92
C GLU A 87 4.69 3.64 -20.95
N GLU A 88 4.66 2.33 -21.23
CA GLU A 88 3.43 1.55 -21.20
C GLU A 88 2.78 1.59 -19.81
N TRP A 89 3.55 1.34 -18.74
CA TRP A 89 3.02 1.38 -17.38
C TRP A 89 2.47 2.76 -17.01
N ARG A 90 3.20 3.83 -17.34
CA ARG A 90 2.77 5.22 -17.09
C ARG A 90 1.46 5.52 -17.82
N ASN A 91 1.40 5.22 -19.12
CA ASN A 91 0.22 5.47 -19.94
C ASN A 91 -0.99 4.69 -19.43
N GLN A 92 -0.81 3.42 -19.06
CA GLN A 92 -1.89 2.61 -18.48
C GLN A 92 -2.37 3.19 -17.14
N PHE A 93 -1.46 3.51 -16.23
CA PHE A 93 -1.80 4.08 -14.92
C PHE A 93 -2.57 5.39 -15.07
N GLU A 94 -2.06 6.34 -15.84
CA GLU A 94 -2.65 7.66 -16.00
C GLU A 94 -4.01 7.59 -16.72
N ASN A 95 -4.15 6.69 -17.71
CA ASN A 95 -5.43 6.46 -18.36
C ASN A 95 -6.47 5.88 -17.40
N VAL A 96 -6.12 4.87 -16.63
CA VAL A 96 -7.02 4.27 -15.63
C VAL A 96 -7.38 5.28 -14.55
N GLU A 97 -6.40 6.03 -14.04
CA GLU A 97 -6.61 7.09 -13.05
C GLU A 97 -7.58 8.16 -13.58
N ARG A 98 -7.41 8.58 -14.84
CA ARG A 98 -8.31 9.52 -15.52
C ARG A 98 -9.73 8.97 -15.66
N VAL A 99 -9.88 7.72 -16.09
CA VAL A 99 -11.20 7.05 -16.24
C VAL A 99 -11.98 7.07 -14.93
N TYR A 100 -11.31 6.84 -13.81
CA TYR A 100 -11.94 6.86 -12.49
C TYR A 100 -11.96 8.24 -11.81
N GLY A 101 -11.60 9.30 -12.54
CA GLY A 101 -11.75 10.69 -12.12
C GLY A 101 -10.71 11.15 -11.11
N TYR A 102 -9.44 10.77 -11.30
CA TYR A 102 -8.29 11.17 -10.50
C TYR A 102 -8.48 10.99 -8.98
N PRO A 103 -8.74 9.76 -8.52
CA PRO A 103 -9.03 9.52 -7.11
C PRO A 103 -7.83 9.70 -6.18
N PHE A 104 -6.60 9.69 -6.71
CA PHE A 104 -5.41 9.96 -5.94
C PHE A 104 -5.02 11.44 -6.01
N VAL A 105 -4.51 11.95 -4.91
CA VAL A 105 -3.98 13.32 -4.83
C VAL A 105 -2.72 13.43 -5.71
N GLN A 106 -2.73 14.35 -6.66
CA GLN A 106 -1.59 14.59 -7.58
C GLN A 106 -0.53 15.50 -6.95
N ASN A 107 -0.95 16.52 -6.21
CA ASN A 107 -0.06 17.40 -5.43
C ASN A 107 -0.27 17.07 -3.95
N ALA A 108 0.55 16.18 -3.40
CA ALA A 108 0.36 15.65 -2.06
C ALA A 108 0.44 16.77 -0.99
N THR A 109 -0.72 17.31 -0.61
CA THR A 109 -0.85 18.11 0.61
C THR A 109 -0.88 17.14 1.79
N TRP A 110 0.28 16.87 2.37
CA TRP A 110 0.39 16.01 3.53
C TRP A 110 -0.41 16.62 4.68
N GLN A 111 -1.42 15.90 5.18
CA GLN A 111 -2.19 16.33 6.36
C GLN A 111 -1.50 15.81 7.63
N HIS A 112 -1.99 14.69 8.19
CA HIS A 112 -1.38 14.04 9.35
C HIS A 112 0.07 13.58 9.13
N CYS A 113 0.53 13.52 7.87
CA CYS A 113 1.90 13.21 7.50
C CYS A 113 2.77 14.45 7.18
N ALA A 114 2.26 15.68 7.38
CA ALA A 114 3.08 16.88 7.24
C ALA A 114 4.26 16.86 8.22
N GLY A 115 5.47 17.09 7.71
CA GLY A 115 6.63 17.42 8.53
C GLY A 115 6.65 18.90 8.90
N SER A 116 7.55 19.27 9.82
CA SER A 116 7.86 20.66 10.15
C SER A 116 8.49 21.41 8.96
N SER A 117 9.16 20.69 8.06
CA SER A 117 9.69 21.16 6.78
C SER A 117 9.56 20.07 5.71
N THR A 118 9.87 20.41 4.46
CA THR A 118 9.64 19.56 3.28
C THR A 118 10.50 18.28 3.25
N GLU A 119 11.66 18.31 3.91
CA GLU A 119 12.58 17.18 4.01
C GLU A 119 12.12 16.13 5.05
N PHE A 120 11.15 16.47 5.89
CA PHE A 120 10.66 15.61 6.96
C PHE A 120 9.31 14.97 6.65
N ARG A 121 9.12 13.73 7.13
CA ARG A 121 7.88 12.96 7.04
C ARG A 121 7.37 12.84 5.59
N GLY A 122 6.16 13.31 5.32
CA GLY A 122 5.54 13.29 4.00
C GLY A 122 5.32 11.87 3.47
N TYR A 123 5.97 11.57 2.35
CA TYR A 123 5.76 10.33 1.61
C TYR A 123 6.01 9.07 2.43
N THR A 124 7.09 9.02 3.22
CA THR A 124 7.44 7.84 4.02
C THR A 124 6.40 7.56 5.12
N CYS A 125 5.88 8.60 5.75
CA CYS A 125 4.75 8.51 6.69
C CYS A 125 3.48 7.97 6.00
N GLY A 126 3.15 8.52 4.82
CA GLY A 126 1.98 8.08 4.06
C GLY A 126 2.11 6.62 3.59
N LEU A 127 3.32 6.19 3.24
CA LEU A 127 3.62 4.83 2.82
C LEU A 127 3.44 3.83 3.97
N TRP A 128 4.00 4.11 5.16
CA TRP A 128 3.76 3.29 6.35
C TRP A 128 2.28 3.21 6.71
N THR A 129 1.58 4.33 6.69
CA THR A 129 0.13 4.38 6.94
C THR A 129 -0.62 3.48 5.96
N THR A 130 -0.23 3.49 4.69
CA THR A 130 -0.83 2.63 3.67
C THR A 130 -0.56 1.15 3.94
N PHE A 131 0.67 0.76 4.29
CA PHE A 131 0.99 -0.63 4.62
C PHE A 131 0.15 -1.16 5.81
N HIS A 132 -0.03 -0.34 6.84
CA HIS A 132 -0.90 -0.66 7.97
C HIS A 132 -2.37 -0.78 7.55
N ALA A 133 -2.86 0.14 6.72
CA ALA A 133 -4.23 0.08 6.21
C ALA A 133 -4.48 -1.16 5.34
N LEU A 134 -3.54 -1.56 4.48
CA LEU A 134 -3.64 -2.75 3.63
C LEU A 134 -3.73 -4.03 4.47
N THR A 135 -2.86 -4.17 5.48
CA THR A 135 -2.87 -5.33 6.38
C THR A 135 -4.14 -5.38 7.23
N ALA A 136 -4.64 -4.22 7.70
CA ALA A 136 -5.92 -4.14 8.40
C ALA A 136 -7.11 -4.53 7.50
N ASN A 137 -7.09 -4.09 6.24
CA ASN A 137 -8.15 -4.44 5.28
C ASN A 137 -8.24 -5.94 5.06
N VAL A 138 -7.10 -6.63 4.90
CA VAL A 138 -7.06 -8.09 4.71
C VAL A 138 -7.77 -8.83 5.85
N ILE A 139 -7.58 -8.40 7.11
CA ILE A 139 -8.30 -8.99 8.26
C ILE A 139 -9.81 -8.78 8.13
N ILE A 140 -10.23 -7.53 7.90
CA ILE A 140 -11.65 -7.15 7.83
C ILE A 140 -12.38 -7.96 6.74
N THR A 141 -11.74 -8.18 5.61
CA THR A 141 -12.33 -8.86 4.44
C THR A 141 -12.28 -10.37 4.57
N HIS A 142 -11.22 -10.93 5.16
CA HIS A 142 -11.10 -12.37 5.36
C HIS A 142 -12.12 -12.87 6.39
N SER A 143 -12.42 -12.07 7.42
CA SER A 143 -13.49 -12.37 8.38
C SER A 143 -14.89 -12.43 7.76
N LYS A 144 -15.07 -11.91 6.54
CA LYS A 144 -16.38 -11.88 5.83
C LYS A 144 -16.56 -13.02 4.82
N ASN A 145 -15.48 -13.57 4.26
CA ASN A 145 -15.54 -14.22 2.94
C ASN A 145 -14.75 -15.53 2.76
N SER A 146 -14.34 -16.31 3.78
CA SER A 146 -13.64 -17.57 3.47
C SER A 146 -13.93 -18.80 4.32
N GLY A 147 -14.05 -19.93 3.61
CA GLY A 147 -13.87 -21.31 4.08
C GLY A 147 -12.46 -21.86 3.78
N THR A 148 -11.51 -21.01 3.39
CA THR A 148 -10.09 -21.35 3.18
C THR A 148 -9.21 -20.70 4.24
N ALA A 149 -8.13 -21.39 4.63
CA ALA A 149 -7.21 -20.90 5.64
C ALA A 149 -6.48 -19.62 5.18
N PRO A 150 -6.35 -18.59 6.03
CA PRO A 150 -5.63 -17.38 5.69
C PRO A 150 -4.14 -17.65 5.49
N ASN A 151 -3.52 -16.99 4.50
CA ASN A 151 -2.06 -16.82 4.44
C ASN A 151 -1.68 -15.45 5.03
N PRO A 152 -1.34 -15.35 6.33
CA PRO A 152 -1.03 -14.08 6.98
C PRO A 152 0.32 -13.49 6.55
N LEU A 153 1.22 -14.29 5.98
CA LEU A 153 2.51 -13.83 5.48
C LEU A 153 2.40 -13.14 4.11
N GLY A 154 1.43 -13.54 3.28
CA GLY A 154 1.27 -13.07 1.91
C GLY A 154 1.34 -11.54 1.77
N PRO A 155 0.50 -10.77 2.49
CA PRO A 155 0.51 -9.31 2.40
C PRO A 155 1.83 -8.67 2.85
N LEU A 156 2.46 -9.19 3.91
CA LEU A 156 3.74 -8.68 4.38
C LEU A 156 4.87 -8.97 3.39
N ARG A 157 4.88 -10.16 2.77
CA ARG A 157 5.82 -10.52 1.71
C ARG A 157 5.64 -9.67 0.46
N ALA A 158 4.40 -9.33 0.12
CA ALA A 158 4.10 -8.40 -0.96
C ALA A 158 4.66 -7.00 -0.68
N ILE A 159 4.45 -6.47 0.53
CA ILE A 159 5.04 -5.18 0.97
C ILE A 159 6.58 -5.25 0.92
N GLN A 160 7.17 -6.31 1.48
CA GLN A 160 8.63 -6.50 1.48
C GLN A 160 9.20 -6.55 0.07
N GLY A 161 8.57 -7.29 -0.84
CA GLY A 161 8.96 -7.37 -2.24
C GLY A 161 8.87 -6.02 -2.95
N TRP A 162 7.79 -5.27 -2.72
CA TRP A 162 7.65 -3.94 -3.29
C TRP A 162 8.73 -2.98 -2.78
N VAL A 163 8.98 -2.96 -1.46
CA VAL A 163 10.04 -2.13 -0.85
C VAL A 163 11.40 -2.50 -1.43
N GLN A 164 11.70 -3.78 -1.58
CA GLN A 164 12.96 -4.26 -2.15
C GLN A 164 13.17 -3.79 -3.59
N SER A 165 12.10 -3.72 -4.40
CA SER A 165 12.23 -3.49 -5.84
C SER A 165 11.97 -2.06 -6.31
N PHE A 166 11.21 -1.27 -5.55
CA PHE A 166 10.72 0.03 -6.04
C PHE A 166 11.06 1.19 -5.11
N PHE A 167 11.02 1.02 -3.79
CA PHE A 167 11.19 2.12 -2.85
C PHE A 167 12.52 2.87 -3.06
N GLY A 168 12.42 4.20 -3.22
CA GLY A 168 13.51 5.02 -3.72
C GLY A 168 14.63 5.31 -2.72
N CYS A 169 14.32 5.31 -1.42
CA CYS A 169 15.33 5.51 -0.38
C CYS A 169 16.17 4.24 -0.21
N GLU A 170 17.34 4.19 -0.87
CA GLU A 170 18.26 3.05 -0.81
C GLU A 170 18.63 2.67 0.62
N HIS A 171 19.05 3.65 1.42
CA HIS A 171 19.44 3.45 2.81
C HIS A 171 18.30 2.88 3.66
N CYS A 172 17.09 3.42 3.48
CA CYS A 172 15.90 2.95 4.16
C CYS A 172 15.56 1.50 3.75
N ARG A 173 15.67 1.20 2.45
CA ARG A 173 15.43 -0.13 1.88
C ARG A 173 16.39 -1.17 2.45
N GLN A 174 17.68 -0.87 2.50
CA GLN A 174 18.69 -1.77 3.08
C GLN A 174 18.38 -2.09 4.54
N HIS A 175 18.04 -1.07 5.33
CA HIS A 175 17.61 -1.27 6.72
C HIS A 175 16.34 -2.10 6.84
N PHE A 176 15.32 -1.84 6.01
CA PHE A 176 14.09 -2.60 6.00
C PHE A 176 14.34 -4.08 5.64
N MET A 177 15.18 -4.34 4.64
CA MET A 177 15.53 -5.70 4.22
C MET A 177 16.35 -6.43 5.27
N LYS A 178 17.36 -5.78 5.88
CA LYS A 178 18.12 -6.35 7.00
C LYS A 178 17.21 -6.71 8.17
N MET A 179 16.30 -5.80 8.53
CA MET A 179 15.35 -6.05 9.62
C MET A 179 14.46 -7.25 9.32
N THR A 180 13.80 -7.26 8.17
CA THR A 180 12.75 -8.25 7.85
C THR A 180 13.29 -9.61 7.40
N THR A 181 14.60 -9.74 7.13
CA THR A 181 15.24 -11.01 6.75
C THR A 181 16.21 -11.55 7.80
N GLN A 182 16.77 -10.70 8.68
CA GLN A 182 17.82 -11.11 9.63
C GLN A 182 17.44 -10.82 11.08
N THR A 183 17.28 -9.54 11.47
CA THR A 183 17.19 -9.18 12.90
C THR A 183 15.79 -9.34 13.49
N PHE A 184 14.75 -9.22 12.66
CA PHE A 184 13.35 -9.46 13.02
C PHE A 184 12.65 -10.18 11.85
N PRO A 185 13.06 -11.43 11.56
CA PRO A 185 12.68 -12.11 10.33
C PRO A 185 11.17 -12.36 10.29
N MET A 186 10.61 -12.17 9.10
CA MET A 186 9.23 -12.48 8.80
C MET A 186 9.06 -13.99 8.57
N SER A 187 8.67 -14.73 9.61
CA SER A 187 8.57 -16.19 9.58
C SER A 187 7.21 -16.68 10.05
N GLU A 188 6.89 -17.94 9.75
CA GLU A 188 5.63 -18.60 10.15
C GLU A 188 5.48 -18.67 11.68
N GLN A 189 6.58 -18.78 12.41
CA GLN A 189 6.55 -18.77 13.88
C GLN A 189 6.14 -17.40 14.44
N ARG A 190 6.43 -16.31 13.72
CA ARG A 190 6.16 -14.94 14.16
C ARG A 190 4.84 -14.40 13.61
N VAL A 191 4.41 -14.90 12.47
CA VAL A 191 3.19 -14.50 11.76
C VAL A 191 2.38 -15.76 11.47
N PHE A 192 1.71 -16.28 12.50
CA PHE A 192 0.95 -17.53 12.41
C PHE A 192 -0.53 -17.28 12.09
N ARG A 193 -1.10 -16.19 12.62
CA ARG A 193 -2.50 -15.78 12.42
C ARG A 193 -2.58 -14.41 11.77
N LEU A 194 -3.76 -14.07 11.25
CA LEU A 194 -3.98 -12.75 10.64
C LEU A 194 -3.68 -11.58 11.59
N ASN A 195 -4.00 -11.69 12.88
CA ASN A 195 -3.68 -10.63 13.85
C ASN A 195 -2.17 -10.46 14.07
N ASP A 196 -1.39 -11.54 13.93
CA ASP A 196 0.07 -11.47 14.04
C ASP A 196 0.67 -10.66 12.90
N MET A 197 0.00 -10.62 11.74
CA MET A 197 0.41 -9.80 10.59
C MET A 197 0.44 -8.31 10.95
N LEU A 198 -0.64 -7.79 11.56
CA LEU A 198 -0.71 -6.40 12.04
C LEU A 198 0.36 -6.14 13.10
N MET A 199 0.46 -7.03 14.08
CA MET A 199 1.39 -6.88 15.19
C MET A 199 2.84 -6.93 14.72
N TYR A 200 3.16 -7.76 13.73
CA TYR A 200 4.47 -7.82 13.12
C TYR A 200 4.83 -6.48 12.45
N LEU A 201 3.95 -5.94 11.62
CA LEU A 201 4.21 -4.68 10.94
C LEU A 201 4.33 -3.51 11.93
N TRP A 202 3.49 -3.49 12.97
CA TRP A 202 3.57 -2.50 14.05
C TRP A 202 4.91 -2.59 14.82
N ARG A 203 5.34 -3.80 15.21
CA ARG A 203 6.64 -4.02 15.88
C ARG A 203 7.80 -3.63 14.97
N ALA A 204 7.76 -4.01 13.69
CA ALA A 204 8.76 -3.65 12.71
C ALA A 204 8.87 -2.13 12.54
N HIS A 205 7.74 -1.42 12.50
CA HIS A 205 7.73 0.05 12.45
C HIS A 205 8.33 0.65 13.73
N ASN A 206 8.05 0.11 14.91
CA ASN A 206 8.65 0.61 16.16
C ASN A 206 10.15 0.33 16.28
N ILE A 207 10.66 -0.76 15.69
CA ILE A 207 12.11 -0.98 15.57
C ILE A 207 12.75 0.13 14.72
N VAL A 208 12.09 0.56 13.65
CA VAL A 208 12.53 1.71 12.84
C VAL A 208 12.49 3.00 13.64
N ASN A 209 11.39 3.26 14.37
CA ASN A 209 11.26 4.46 15.20
C ASN A 209 12.36 4.54 16.26
N ALA A 210 12.61 3.44 16.99
CA ALA A 210 13.67 3.39 18.00
C ALA A 210 15.06 3.66 17.42
N ARG A 211 15.34 3.22 16.19
CA ARG A 211 16.61 3.50 15.50
C ARG A 211 16.73 4.95 15.05
N LEU A 212 15.63 5.57 14.62
CA LEU A 212 15.61 6.96 14.14
C LEU A 212 15.48 7.97 15.28
N HIS A 213 15.24 7.53 16.51
CA HIS A 213 15.11 8.43 17.65
C HIS A 213 16.39 9.23 17.88
N GLY A 214 16.27 10.56 18.00
CA GLY A 214 17.37 11.50 18.20
C GLY A 214 18.27 11.72 16.98
N THR A 215 17.93 11.20 15.80
CA THR A 215 18.71 11.45 14.57
C THR A 215 18.31 12.79 13.95
N ASN A 216 19.16 13.32 13.08
CA ASN A 216 18.88 14.53 12.29
C ASN A 216 17.76 14.35 11.23
N THR A 217 17.17 13.16 11.17
CA THR A 217 16.04 12.81 10.30
C THR A 217 14.76 12.52 11.08
N GLU A 218 14.79 12.61 12.42
CA GLU A 218 13.61 12.60 13.28
C GLU A 218 12.82 13.89 13.12
N ALA A 219 11.49 13.78 13.11
CA ALA A 219 10.57 14.88 12.79
C ALA A 219 9.26 14.82 13.58
#